data_AF-A0A2E3MWE7-F1
#
_entry.id   AF-A0A2E3MWE7-F1
#
_cell.length_a   1.000
_cell.length_b   1.000
_cell.length_c   1.000
_cell.angle_alpha   90.00
_cell.angle_beta   90.00
_cell.angle_gamma   90.00
#
_symmetry.space_group_name_H-M   'P 1'
#
loop_
_entity.id
_entity.type
_entity.pdbx_description
1 polymer ?
#
loop_
_entity_poly.entity_id
_entity_poly.type
_entity_poly.pdbx_seq_one_letter_code
_entity_poly.pdbx_strand_id
1 'polypeptide(L)'
;MAKASATKEIEKKEPAGELAGFDYGADAGAGYENVGQDEFSIPFISLLQSGSPQVKGANKIEGASEGMLFNTVTGEVFDTIEFIPAYRTKEMVEWIPRDKGGGYVGSYPMDDPVVEKAKANAGGSRDLKTDAGNDLVETVYLYGIHLSDGGPVPIVISFTSTKLKVWRNIVTQLNMFQIPQGDRRINPPLFAHRLKLGSKDESNPKGDFSNFTIEPAEGSVRESLVDPASAEYTVARDLVDLVKSGAGRAATETLTPEGGDEDEVDAGY
;
A
#
# COMPACT_ATOMS: atom_id res chain seq x y z
N MET A 1 19.59 -7.08 50.46
CA MET A 1 18.88 -5.91 49.91
C MET A 1 18.71 -6.14 48.42
N ALA A 2 17.55 -6.68 48.01
CA ALA A 2 17.21 -6.95 46.62
C ALA A 2 16.38 -5.76 46.10
N LYS A 3 16.79 -5.15 45.00
CA LYS A 3 16.01 -4.12 44.30
C LYS A 3 15.10 -4.82 43.29
N ALA A 4 13.80 -4.76 43.52
CA ALA A 4 12.77 -5.21 42.61
C ALA A 4 12.67 -4.25 41.41
N SER A 5 12.62 -4.82 40.21
CA SER A 5 12.37 -4.15 38.94
C SER A 5 10.88 -3.82 38.83
N ALA A 6 10.55 -2.57 38.53
CA ALA A 6 9.19 -2.13 38.29
C ALA A 6 8.85 -2.29 36.80
N THR A 7 8.02 -3.28 36.47
CA THR A 7 7.41 -3.45 35.16
C THR A 7 6.28 -2.43 35.04
N LYS A 8 6.35 -1.55 34.05
CA LYS A 8 5.31 -0.56 33.74
C LYS A 8 4.29 -1.21 32.82
N GLU A 9 3.13 -1.58 33.35
CA GLU A 9 1.96 -1.99 32.56
C GLU A 9 1.51 -0.81 31.68
N ILE A 10 1.29 -1.09 30.40
CA ILE A 10 0.81 -0.13 29.40
C ILE A 10 -0.70 -0.29 29.38
N GLU A 11 -1.42 0.77 29.78
CA GLU A 11 -2.88 0.82 29.72
C GLU A 11 -3.36 0.57 28.29
N LYS A 12 -4.15 -0.49 28.16
CA LYS A 12 -4.89 -0.84 26.95
C LYS A 12 -5.96 0.24 26.76
N LYS A 13 -5.83 1.07 25.73
CA LYS A 13 -6.84 2.06 25.35
C LYS A 13 -8.15 1.30 25.07
N GLU A 14 -9.20 1.60 25.82
CA GLU A 14 -10.52 1.01 25.63
C GLU A 14 -11.03 1.32 24.21
N PRO A 15 -11.73 0.38 23.55
CA PRO A 15 -12.34 0.66 22.26
C PRO A 15 -13.34 1.81 22.42
N ALA A 16 -13.23 2.81 21.56
CA ALA A 16 -14.23 3.86 21.44
C ALA A 16 -15.61 3.20 21.30
N GLY A 17 -16.57 3.66 22.10
CA GLY A 17 -17.88 3.06 22.22
C GLY A 17 -18.53 2.80 20.87
N GLU A 18 -19.13 1.62 20.75
CA GLU A 18 -19.97 1.17 19.63
C GLU A 18 -20.87 2.34 19.18
N LEU A 19 -20.62 2.88 17.99
CA LEU A 19 -21.45 3.93 17.41
C LEU A 19 -22.86 3.37 17.29
N ALA A 20 -23.83 3.95 18.02
CA ALA A 20 -25.22 3.62 17.84
C ALA A 20 -25.58 3.82 16.35
N GLY A 21 -26.16 2.79 15.72
CA GLY A 21 -26.52 2.84 14.30
C GLY A 21 -27.53 3.96 14.06
N PHE A 22 -27.06 5.08 13.52
CA PHE A 22 -27.90 6.19 13.11
C PHE A 22 -28.61 5.84 11.78
N ASP A 23 -29.94 5.94 11.75
CA ASP A 23 -30.73 5.82 10.52
C ASP A 23 -30.93 7.22 9.91
N TYR A 24 -30.25 7.47 8.80
CA TYR A 24 -30.32 8.73 8.06
C TYR A 24 -31.51 8.79 7.06
N GLY A 25 -32.27 7.69 6.91
CA GLY A 25 -33.50 7.65 6.12
C GLY A 25 -33.36 8.24 4.71
N ALA A 26 -34.22 9.20 4.38
CA ALA A 26 -34.24 9.85 3.07
C ALA A 26 -33.06 10.83 2.85
N ASP A 27 -32.36 11.22 3.91
CA ASP A 27 -31.20 12.12 3.83
C ASP A 27 -29.90 11.36 3.54
N ALA A 28 -29.95 10.03 3.46
CA ALA A 28 -28.78 9.20 3.14
C ALA A 28 -28.19 9.61 1.77
N GLY A 29 -26.96 10.12 1.79
CA GLY A 29 -26.26 10.59 0.59
C GLY A 29 -26.61 12.02 0.14
N ALA A 30 -27.47 12.73 0.87
CA ALA A 30 -27.76 14.14 0.60
C ALA A 30 -26.49 15.01 0.75
N GLY A 31 -26.29 15.96 -0.16
CA GLY A 31 -25.10 16.81 -0.23
C GLY A 31 -23.94 16.25 -1.06
N TYR A 32 -24.05 15.01 -1.58
CA TYR A 32 -23.06 14.38 -2.46
C TYR A 32 -23.52 14.26 -3.92
N GLU A 33 -24.62 14.93 -4.30
CA GLU A 33 -25.32 14.72 -5.58
C GLU A 33 -24.46 15.04 -6.81
N ASN A 34 -23.44 15.88 -6.65
CA ASN A 34 -22.51 16.26 -7.72
C ASN A 34 -21.06 15.85 -7.44
N VAL A 35 -20.80 15.10 -6.35
CA VAL A 35 -19.45 14.61 -6.08
C VAL A 35 -19.24 13.34 -6.90
N GLY A 36 -18.49 13.48 -7.98
CA GLY A 36 -18.19 12.37 -8.87
C GLY A 36 -17.24 11.37 -8.21
N GLN A 37 -17.26 10.10 -8.65
CA GLN A 37 -16.28 9.11 -8.21
C GLN A 37 -14.83 9.53 -8.53
N ASP A 38 -14.65 10.40 -9.52
CA ASP A 38 -13.38 11.01 -9.92
C ASP A 38 -12.86 12.11 -8.99
N GLU A 39 -13.71 12.62 -8.09
CA GLU A 39 -13.34 13.58 -7.04
C GLU A 39 -12.88 12.88 -5.75
N PHE A 40 -13.13 11.59 -5.61
CA PHE A 40 -12.66 10.79 -4.48
C PHE A 40 -11.34 10.11 -4.82
N SER A 41 -10.25 10.58 -4.21
CA SER A 41 -8.95 9.93 -4.31
C SER A 41 -8.87 8.72 -3.36
N ILE A 42 -8.35 7.60 -3.87
CA ILE A 42 -8.11 6.39 -3.08
C ILE A 42 -6.89 6.65 -2.17
N PRO A 43 -7.02 6.49 -0.83
CA PRO A 43 -5.95 6.75 0.12
C PRO A 43 -4.78 5.77 -0.03
N PHE A 44 -3.57 6.28 0.22
CA PHE A 44 -2.39 5.43 0.33
C PHE A 44 -2.27 4.85 1.73
N ILE A 45 -1.84 3.59 1.80
CA ILE A 45 -1.26 3.00 3.00
C ILE A 45 0.26 3.06 2.87
N SER A 46 0.88 3.96 3.61
CA SER A 46 2.33 4.18 3.62
C SER A 46 2.97 3.52 4.84
N LEU A 47 4.23 3.10 4.70
CA LEU A 47 5.03 2.57 5.80
C LEU A 47 5.87 3.67 6.44
N LEU A 48 5.62 3.96 7.71
CA LEU A 48 6.37 4.99 8.44
C LEU A 48 7.81 4.53 8.70
N GLN A 49 8.76 5.29 8.19
CA GLN A 49 10.18 5.20 8.51
C GLN A 49 10.54 6.11 9.69
N SER A 50 11.69 5.88 10.36
CA SER A 50 12.23 6.81 11.38
C SER A 50 12.35 8.26 10.91
N GLY A 51 12.52 8.46 9.60
CA GLY A 51 12.60 9.75 8.93
C GLY A 51 11.28 10.50 8.74
N SER A 52 10.15 9.81 8.91
CA SER A 52 8.85 10.32 8.45
C SER A 52 8.35 11.51 9.27
N PRO A 53 7.75 12.54 8.63
CA PRO A 53 7.16 13.69 9.32
C PRO A 53 6.13 13.32 10.41
N GLN A 54 5.44 12.18 10.23
CA GLN A 54 4.43 11.65 11.15
C GLN A 54 5.07 11.05 12.41
N VAL A 55 6.29 10.53 12.32
CA VAL A 55 7.02 9.98 13.47
C VAL A 55 7.76 11.08 14.22
N LYS A 56 8.34 12.03 13.48
CA LYS A 56 9.10 13.16 14.04
C LYS A 56 8.93 14.44 13.22
N GLY A 57 9.09 15.58 13.88
CA GLY A 57 9.03 16.89 13.23
C GLY A 57 7.67 17.57 13.38
N ALA A 58 7.38 18.51 12.48
CA ALA A 58 6.23 19.41 12.60
C ALA A 58 4.87 18.71 12.45
N ASN A 59 4.82 17.60 11.71
CA ASN A 59 3.59 16.85 11.42
C ASN A 59 3.46 15.59 12.27
N LYS A 60 4.13 15.56 13.43
CA LYS A 60 4.16 14.39 14.30
C LYS A 60 2.74 14.01 14.75
N ILE A 61 2.40 12.74 14.59
CA ILE A 61 1.14 12.16 15.05
C ILE A 61 1.40 11.44 16.36
N GLU A 62 0.55 11.68 17.36
CA GLU A 62 0.68 11.00 18.66
C GLU A 62 0.43 9.50 18.48
N GLY A 63 1.34 8.67 19.00
CA GLY A 63 1.28 7.21 18.87
C GLY A 63 1.87 6.66 17.57
N ALA A 64 2.20 7.50 16.59
CA ALA A 64 2.88 7.04 15.39
C ALA A 64 4.36 6.73 15.66
N SER A 65 4.81 5.54 15.27
CA SER A 65 6.21 5.13 15.33
C SER A 65 6.69 4.57 13.99
N GLU A 66 8.00 4.44 13.86
CA GLU A 66 8.61 3.66 12.77
C GLU A 66 8.02 2.24 12.72
N GLY A 67 7.86 1.71 11.52
CA GLY A 67 7.25 0.40 11.26
C GLY A 67 5.73 0.41 11.20
N MET A 68 5.04 1.47 11.66
CA MET A 68 3.58 1.53 11.55
C MET A 68 3.12 1.84 10.12
N LEU A 69 1.97 1.29 9.76
CA LEU A 69 1.23 1.64 8.56
C LEU A 69 0.44 2.93 8.82
N PHE A 70 0.32 3.77 7.79
CA PHE A 70 -0.30 5.08 7.89
C PHE A 70 -1.24 5.32 6.70
N ASN A 71 -2.50 5.67 6.99
CA ASN A 71 -3.45 6.10 5.96
C ASN A 71 -3.24 7.59 5.68
N THR A 72 -2.86 7.92 4.44
CA THR A 72 -2.46 9.29 4.08
C THR A 72 -3.59 10.30 4.06
N VAL A 73 -4.86 9.85 4.05
CA VAL A 73 -6.04 10.72 4.03
C VAL A 73 -6.67 10.82 5.41
N THR A 74 -6.92 9.68 6.08
CA THR A 74 -7.57 9.69 7.40
C THR A 74 -6.60 10.04 8.53
N GLY A 75 -5.30 9.89 8.31
CA GLY A 75 -4.28 10.11 9.31
C GLY A 75 -4.13 8.96 10.33
N GLU A 76 -4.90 7.88 10.16
CA GLU A 76 -4.89 6.74 11.06
C GLU A 76 -3.59 5.93 10.93
N VAL A 77 -3.12 5.38 12.04
CA VAL A 77 -1.94 4.53 12.12
C VAL A 77 -2.31 3.13 12.60
N PHE A 78 -1.66 2.12 12.03
CA PHE A 78 -1.93 0.72 12.29
C PHE A 78 -0.62 -0.05 12.43
N ASP A 79 -0.55 -1.02 13.34
CA ASP A 79 0.57 -1.99 13.34
C ASP A 79 0.44 -2.95 12.14
N THR A 80 -0.78 -3.40 11.87
CA THR A 80 -1.12 -4.28 10.76
C THR A 80 -2.52 -3.97 10.26
N ILE A 81 -2.79 -4.24 8.97
CA ILE A 81 -4.14 -4.20 8.42
C ILE A 81 -4.46 -5.51 7.70
N GLU A 82 -5.74 -5.89 7.70
CA GLU A 82 -6.26 -6.93 6.80
C GLU A 82 -6.88 -6.28 5.58
N PHE A 83 -6.57 -6.80 4.39
CA PHE A 83 -7.05 -6.23 3.15
C PHE A 83 -7.28 -7.30 2.08
N ILE A 84 -8.09 -6.96 1.08
CA ILE A 84 -8.29 -7.78 -0.12
C ILE A 84 -7.69 -7.05 -1.31
N PRO A 85 -6.63 -7.56 -1.96
CA PRO A 85 -6.07 -6.96 -3.16
C PRO A 85 -7.03 -7.15 -4.34
N ALA A 86 -7.23 -6.11 -5.12
CA ALA A 86 -8.17 -6.11 -6.24
C ALA A 86 -7.46 -6.06 -7.60
N TYR A 87 -6.64 -5.03 -7.78
CA TYR A 87 -6.01 -4.74 -9.07
C TYR A 87 -4.61 -4.17 -8.86
N ARG A 88 -3.73 -4.40 -9.84
CA ARG A 88 -2.36 -3.90 -9.78
C ARG A 88 -1.97 -3.17 -11.06
N THR A 89 -1.33 -2.01 -10.91
CA THR A 89 -0.64 -1.33 -12.00
C THR A 89 0.86 -1.34 -11.76
N LYS A 90 1.64 -1.18 -12.83
CA LYS A 90 3.09 -1.05 -12.78
C LYS A 90 3.47 0.14 -13.66
N GLU A 91 4.10 1.13 -13.06
CA GLU A 91 4.37 2.43 -13.66
C GLU A 91 5.79 2.89 -13.31
N MET A 92 6.34 3.77 -14.14
CA MET A 92 7.52 4.56 -13.80
C MET A 92 7.07 5.91 -13.27
N VAL A 93 7.38 6.20 -12.02
CA VAL A 93 6.96 7.43 -11.36
C VAL A 93 8.11 8.41 -11.36
N GLU A 94 7.85 9.63 -11.84
CA GLU A 94 8.82 10.71 -11.86
C GLU A 94 8.77 11.55 -10.60
N TRP A 95 9.95 11.71 -10.01
CA TRP A 95 10.16 12.42 -8.75
C TRP A 95 11.19 13.52 -8.94
N ILE A 96 10.87 14.71 -8.43
CA ILE A 96 11.89 15.75 -8.24
C ILE A 96 12.86 15.23 -7.16
N PRO A 97 14.18 15.28 -7.38
CA PRO A 97 15.16 14.88 -6.39
C PRO A 97 14.98 15.64 -5.08
N ARG A 98 15.21 14.97 -3.95
CA ARG A 98 14.97 15.55 -2.61
C ARG A 98 15.81 16.80 -2.35
N ASP A 99 17.05 16.86 -2.85
CA ASP A 99 17.94 18.01 -2.77
C ASP A 99 17.48 19.22 -3.61
N LYS A 100 16.58 18.98 -4.57
CA LYS A 100 15.93 20.01 -5.41
C LYS A 100 14.51 20.37 -4.96
N GLY A 101 14.12 19.98 -3.75
CA GLY A 101 12.82 20.30 -3.16
C GLY A 101 11.86 19.11 -3.07
N GLY A 102 12.13 18.01 -3.77
CA GLY A 102 11.27 16.82 -3.75
C GLY A 102 9.92 17.02 -4.45
N GLY A 103 9.20 15.92 -4.64
CA GLY A 103 7.79 15.95 -5.05
C GLY A 103 7.47 15.08 -6.26
N TYR A 104 6.23 14.63 -6.31
CA TYR A 104 5.67 13.87 -7.42
C TYR A 104 5.51 14.77 -8.65
N VAL A 105 5.93 14.28 -9.82
CA VAL A 105 5.76 14.99 -11.11
C VAL A 105 4.68 14.32 -11.95
N GLY A 106 4.74 13.00 -12.07
CA GLY A 106 3.83 12.23 -12.93
C GLY A 106 4.15 10.75 -12.90
N SER A 107 3.31 9.93 -13.53
CA SER A 107 3.57 8.51 -13.75
C SER A 107 3.39 8.13 -15.21
N TYR A 108 4.21 7.19 -15.66
CA TYR A 108 4.32 6.78 -17.05
C TYR A 108 4.17 5.26 -17.18
N PRO A 109 3.52 4.77 -18.25
CA PRO A 109 3.64 3.37 -18.65
C PRO A 109 5.10 2.92 -18.79
N MET A 110 5.36 1.63 -18.58
CA MET A 110 6.72 1.08 -18.62
C MET A 110 7.40 1.18 -20.00
N ASP A 111 6.60 1.33 -21.06
CA ASP A 111 6.96 1.44 -22.48
C ASP A 111 6.83 2.88 -23.02
N ASP A 112 6.61 3.86 -22.14
CA ASP A 112 6.54 5.27 -22.51
C ASP A 112 7.88 5.77 -23.11
N PRO A 113 7.87 6.63 -24.15
CA PRO A 113 9.08 7.18 -24.75
C PRO A 113 10.03 7.86 -23.75
N VAL A 114 9.51 8.52 -22.71
CA VAL A 114 10.32 9.14 -21.64
C VAL A 114 11.11 8.07 -20.89
N VAL A 115 10.47 6.94 -20.58
CA VAL A 115 11.07 5.81 -19.86
C VAL A 115 12.11 5.11 -20.73
N GLU A 116 11.78 4.81 -21.98
CA GLU A 116 12.71 4.16 -22.91
C GLU A 116 13.96 5.00 -23.16
N LYS A 117 13.80 6.32 -23.29
CA LYS A 117 14.93 7.26 -23.39
C LYS A 117 15.80 7.24 -22.13
N ALA A 118 15.18 7.26 -20.94
CA ALA A 118 15.92 7.21 -19.68
C ALA A 118 16.71 5.90 -19.54
N LYS A 119 16.12 4.74 -19.88
CA LYS A 119 16.82 3.44 -19.89
C LYS A 119 18.00 3.42 -20.86
N ALA A 120 17.83 3.98 -22.06
CA ALA A 120 18.90 4.06 -23.05
C ALA A 120 20.07 4.92 -22.55
N ASN A 121 19.76 6.08 -21.94
CA ASN A 121 20.76 6.97 -21.36
C ASN A 121 21.49 6.37 -20.15
N ALA A 122 20.78 5.58 -19.34
CA ALA A 122 21.32 4.96 -18.14
C ALA A 122 22.35 3.84 -18.43
N GLY A 123 22.42 3.33 -19.65
CA GLY A 123 23.45 2.37 -20.06
C GLY A 123 23.50 1.09 -19.23
N GLY A 124 22.35 0.64 -18.70
CA GLY A 124 22.23 -0.52 -17.81
C GLY A 124 22.23 -0.19 -16.31
N SER A 125 22.42 1.08 -15.94
CA SER A 125 22.18 1.54 -14.56
C SER A 125 20.70 1.42 -14.18
N ARG A 126 20.43 1.11 -12.91
CA ARG A 126 19.07 1.16 -12.33
C ARG A 126 18.64 2.58 -11.93
N ASP A 127 19.59 3.51 -11.84
CA ASP A 127 19.32 4.93 -11.62
C ASP A 127 18.87 5.57 -12.93
N LEU A 128 17.55 5.61 -13.14
CA LEU A 128 16.94 6.18 -14.33
C LEU A 128 16.58 7.63 -14.06
N LYS A 129 16.98 8.53 -14.96
CA LYS A 129 16.66 9.95 -14.87
C LYS A 129 16.05 10.49 -16.15
N THR A 130 15.12 11.42 -16.01
CA THR A 130 14.61 12.21 -17.15
C THR A 130 15.66 13.22 -17.62
N ASP A 131 15.46 13.83 -18.79
CA ASP A 131 16.36 14.90 -19.28
C ASP A 131 16.40 16.10 -18.33
N ALA A 132 15.33 16.34 -17.57
CA ALA A 132 15.26 17.37 -16.53
C ALA A 132 16.08 17.01 -15.28
N GLY A 133 16.61 15.78 -15.21
CA GLY A 133 17.33 15.25 -14.07
C GLY A 133 16.43 14.88 -12.90
N ASN A 134 15.16 14.55 -13.17
CA ASN A 134 14.24 13.94 -12.20
C ASN A 134 14.43 12.43 -12.15
N ASP A 135 14.15 11.82 -11.01
CA ASP A 135 14.30 10.39 -10.81
C ASP A 135 13.09 9.64 -11.36
N LEU A 136 13.31 8.57 -12.11
CA LEU A 136 12.27 7.63 -12.55
C LEU A 136 12.35 6.35 -11.73
N VAL A 137 11.31 6.12 -10.91
CA VAL A 137 11.26 5.01 -9.96
C VAL A 137 10.20 4.01 -10.39
N GLU A 138 10.61 2.76 -10.61
CA GLU A 138 9.69 1.65 -10.83
C GLU A 138 8.80 1.47 -9.60
N THR A 139 7.49 1.63 -9.80
CA THR A 139 6.48 1.52 -8.75
C THR A 139 5.38 0.55 -9.17
N VAL A 140 5.07 -0.40 -8.29
CA VAL A 140 3.86 -1.20 -8.41
C VAL A 140 2.83 -0.63 -7.46
N TYR A 141 1.65 -0.30 -7.98
CA TYR A 141 0.50 0.08 -7.17
C TYR A 141 -0.44 -1.11 -7.03
N LEU A 142 -0.71 -1.52 -5.80
CA LEU A 142 -1.70 -2.54 -5.47
C LEU A 142 -2.93 -1.84 -4.88
N TYR A 143 -3.99 -1.80 -5.67
CA TYR A 143 -5.30 -1.35 -5.24
C TYR A 143 -6.00 -2.51 -4.53
N GLY A 144 -6.69 -2.21 -3.43
CA GLY A 144 -7.43 -3.19 -2.65
C GLY A 144 -8.45 -2.52 -1.74
N ILE A 145 -9.09 -3.33 -0.91
CA ILE A 145 -9.99 -2.83 0.14
C ILE A 145 -9.41 -3.19 1.51
N HIS A 146 -9.27 -2.20 2.38
CA HIS A 146 -8.97 -2.37 3.79
C HIS A 146 -10.23 -2.85 4.51
N LEU A 147 -10.13 -3.94 5.27
CA LEU A 147 -11.19 -4.48 6.10
C LEU A 147 -11.19 -3.78 7.44
N SER A 148 -11.77 -2.57 7.48
CA SER A 148 -11.88 -1.77 8.71
C SER A 148 -13.16 -2.11 9.48
N ASP A 149 -13.23 -1.72 10.76
CA ASP A 149 -14.42 -1.90 11.60
C ASP A 149 -15.67 -1.20 11.03
N GLY A 150 -15.48 -0.11 10.26
CA GLY A 150 -16.54 0.63 9.57
C GLY A 150 -16.97 0.03 8.22
N GLY A 151 -16.35 -1.08 7.80
CA GLY A 151 -16.59 -1.73 6.51
C GLY A 151 -15.40 -1.64 5.54
N PRO A 152 -15.55 -2.17 4.31
CA PRO A 152 -14.49 -2.21 3.33
C PRO A 152 -14.22 -0.82 2.73
N VAL A 153 -12.97 -0.35 2.86
CA VAL A 153 -12.54 0.97 2.37
C VAL A 153 -11.48 0.80 1.27
N PRO A 154 -11.63 1.40 0.07
CA PRO A 154 -10.60 1.37 -0.95
C PRO A 154 -9.28 1.95 -0.46
N ILE A 155 -8.19 1.27 -0.75
CA ILE A 155 -6.82 1.69 -0.45
C ILE A 155 -5.89 1.38 -1.63
N VAL A 156 -4.74 2.06 -1.66
CA VAL A 156 -3.63 1.72 -2.55
C VAL A 156 -2.32 1.59 -1.76
N ILE A 157 -1.54 0.56 -2.08
CA ILE A 157 -0.22 0.32 -1.50
C ILE A 157 0.80 0.42 -2.63
N SER A 158 1.83 1.24 -2.45
CA SER A 158 2.94 1.38 -3.39
C SER A 158 4.12 0.49 -3.00
N PHE A 159 4.67 -0.24 -3.97
CA PHE A 159 5.86 -1.05 -3.81
C PHE A 159 6.97 -0.52 -4.72
N THR A 160 8.10 -0.17 -4.12
CA THR A 160 9.33 0.32 -4.77
C THR A 160 10.54 -0.41 -4.19
N SER A 161 11.67 -0.44 -4.91
CA SER A 161 12.94 -1.03 -4.44
C SER A 161 12.77 -2.42 -3.78
N THR A 162 13.21 -2.58 -2.52
CA THR A 162 13.12 -3.81 -1.72
C THR A 162 11.69 -4.33 -1.56
N LYS A 163 10.69 -3.43 -1.51
CA LYS A 163 9.26 -3.77 -1.40
C LYS A 163 8.73 -4.49 -2.64
N LEU A 164 9.35 -4.29 -3.83
CA LEU A 164 8.99 -5.04 -5.04
C LEU A 164 9.22 -6.54 -4.86
N LYS A 165 10.21 -6.95 -4.04
CA LYS A 165 10.43 -8.36 -3.71
C LYS A 165 9.29 -8.92 -2.84
N VAL A 166 8.81 -8.14 -1.88
CA VAL A 166 7.65 -8.51 -1.03
C VAL A 166 6.43 -8.79 -1.91
N TRP A 167 6.10 -7.86 -2.81
CA TRP A 167 5.00 -8.04 -3.77
C TRP A 167 5.19 -9.27 -4.67
N ARG A 168 6.37 -9.44 -5.26
CA ARG A 168 6.65 -10.60 -6.13
C ARG A 168 6.48 -11.93 -5.41
N ASN A 169 6.89 -12.02 -4.16
CA ASN A 169 6.77 -13.24 -3.37
C ASN A 169 5.29 -13.60 -3.12
N ILE A 170 4.49 -12.65 -2.62
CA ILE A 170 3.08 -12.93 -2.33
C ILE A 170 2.29 -13.22 -3.61
N VAL A 171 2.47 -12.45 -4.69
CA VAL A 171 1.71 -12.70 -5.93
C VAL A 171 2.08 -14.04 -6.57
N THR A 172 3.34 -14.48 -6.44
CA THR A 172 3.76 -15.81 -6.90
C THR A 172 3.08 -16.90 -6.08
N GLN A 173 3.04 -16.76 -4.75
CA GLN A 173 2.35 -17.69 -3.86
C GLN A 173 0.86 -17.81 -4.21
N LEU A 174 0.18 -16.69 -4.43
CA LEU A 174 -1.24 -16.67 -4.82
C LEU A 174 -1.46 -17.31 -6.19
N ASN A 175 -0.62 -17.00 -7.18
CA ASN A 175 -0.76 -17.54 -8.53
C ASN A 175 -0.45 -19.05 -8.64
N MET A 176 0.34 -19.60 -7.71
CA MET A 176 0.58 -21.04 -7.62
C MET A 176 -0.58 -21.80 -6.95
N PHE A 177 -1.45 -21.09 -6.23
CA PHE A 177 -2.56 -21.69 -5.52
C PHE A 177 -3.74 -21.98 -6.46
N GLN A 178 -4.19 -23.24 -6.48
CA GLN A 178 -5.31 -23.66 -7.32
C GLN A 178 -6.43 -24.35 -6.53
N ILE A 179 -7.66 -24.05 -6.90
CA ILE A 179 -8.88 -24.69 -6.35
C ILE A 179 -9.57 -25.54 -7.42
N PRO A 180 -10.27 -26.62 -7.02
CA PRO A 180 -11.11 -27.36 -7.97
C PRO A 180 -12.34 -26.54 -8.37
N GLN A 181 -12.67 -26.55 -9.66
CA GLN A 181 -13.92 -26.02 -10.21
C GLN A 181 -14.42 -26.99 -11.28
N GLY A 182 -15.35 -27.87 -10.89
CA GLY A 182 -15.72 -29.04 -11.69
C GLY A 182 -14.50 -29.94 -11.95
N ASP A 183 -14.27 -30.30 -13.21
CA ASP A 183 -13.15 -31.15 -13.63
C ASP A 183 -11.82 -30.39 -13.79
N ARG A 184 -11.81 -29.06 -13.59
CA ARG A 184 -10.63 -28.22 -13.82
C ARG A 184 -10.08 -27.67 -12.50
N ARG A 185 -8.80 -27.32 -12.54
CA ARG A 185 -8.16 -26.48 -11.52
C ARG A 185 -8.11 -25.07 -12.04
N ILE A 186 -8.50 -24.10 -11.21
CA ILE A 186 -8.42 -22.69 -11.53
C ILE A 186 -7.56 -21.96 -10.50
N ASN A 187 -6.94 -20.86 -10.94
CA ASN A 187 -6.36 -19.88 -10.05
C ASN A 187 -7.50 -18.93 -9.64
N PRO A 188 -7.78 -18.75 -8.33
CA PRO A 188 -8.73 -17.74 -7.89
C PRO A 188 -8.29 -16.34 -8.36
N PRO A 189 -9.24 -15.41 -8.59
CA PRO A 189 -8.89 -14.02 -8.89
C PRO A 189 -8.19 -13.37 -7.69
N LEU A 190 -7.44 -12.29 -7.92
CA LEU A 190 -6.68 -11.61 -6.87
C LEU A 190 -7.57 -11.19 -5.67
N PHE A 191 -8.78 -10.70 -5.97
CA PHE A 191 -9.80 -10.31 -4.99
C PHE A 191 -10.50 -11.48 -4.28
N ALA A 192 -10.08 -12.71 -4.51
CA ALA A 192 -10.52 -13.88 -3.72
C ALA A 192 -9.61 -14.14 -2.51
N HIS A 193 -8.55 -13.36 -2.30
CA HIS A 193 -7.57 -13.59 -1.24
C HIS A 193 -7.64 -12.49 -0.18
N ARG A 194 -7.82 -12.86 1.09
CA ARG A 194 -7.61 -11.97 2.22
C ARG A 194 -6.15 -12.03 2.64
N LEU A 195 -5.51 -10.87 2.77
CA LEU A 195 -4.11 -10.74 3.13
C LEU A 195 -3.97 -9.86 4.36
N LYS A 196 -2.91 -10.09 5.12
CA LYS A 196 -2.46 -9.23 6.20
C LYS A 196 -1.21 -8.48 5.76
N LEU A 197 -1.28 -7.16 5.83
CA LEU A 197 -0.14 -6.27 5.65
C LEU A 197 0.40 -5.88 7.02
N GLY A 198 1.70 -6.00 7.20
CA GLY A 198 2.40 -5.49 8.36
C GLY A 198 3.77 -4.97 7.98
N SER A 199 4.66 -4.89 8.95
CA SER A 199 6.03 -4.47 8.75
C SER A 199 7.02 -5.40 9.43
N LYS A 200 8.27 -5.25 9.03
CA LYS A 200 9.44 -5.84 9.67
C LYS A 200 10.62 -4.88 9.52
N ASP A 201 11.54 -4.95 10.46
CA ASP A 201 12.79 -4.21 10.34
C ASP A 201 13.79 -5.00 9.49
N GLU A 202 14.46 -4.28 8.59
CA GLU A 202 15.56 -4.78 7.79
C GLU A 202 16.78 -3.87 7.99
N SER A 203 17.97 -4.42 7.73
CA SER A 203 19.23 -3.71 7.85
C SER A 203 20.06 -3.98 6.61
N ASN A 204 20.68 -2.93 6.09
CA ASN A 204 21.64 -2.99 5.00
C ASN A 204 22.87 -2.12 5.35
N PRO A 205 23.93 -2.09 4.52
CA PRO A 205 25.11 -1.27 4.80
C PRO A 205 24.84 0.24 4.92
N LYS A 206 23.69 0.73 4.43
CA LYS A 206 23.26 2.14 4.49
C LYS A 206 22.43 2.46 5.74
N GLY A 207 21.97 1.45 6.48
CA GLY A 207 21.29 1.61 7.75
C GLY A 207 20.14 0.63 7.97
N ASP A 208 19.40 0.88 9.05
CA ASP A 208 18.18 0.15 9.40
C ASP A 208 16.96 0.88 8.81
N PHE A 209 16.00 0.11 8.30
CA PHE A 209 14.78 0.62 7.70
C PHE A 209 13.64 -0.38 7.90
N SER A 210 12.39 0.09 7.85
CA SER A 210 11.23 -0.80 7.88
C SER A 210 10.81 -1.20 6.47
N ASN A 211 10.50 -2.48 6.27
CA ASN A 211 9.96 -3.05 5.04
C ASN A 211 8.60 -3.70 5.30
N PHE A 212 7.80 -3.95 4.26
CA PHE A 212 6.52 -4.61 4.39
C PHE A 212 6.65 -6.11 4.67
N THR A 213 5.69 -6.65 5.40
CA THR A 213 5.32 -8.08 5.39
C THR A 213 3.95 -8.22 4.77
N ILE A 214 3.78 -9.22 3.91
CA ILE A 214 2.47 -9.60 3.37
C ILE A 214 2.33 -11.10 3.44
N GLU A 215 1.27 -11.54 4.11
CA GLU A 215 0.96 -12.95 4.31
C GLU A 215 -0.56 -13.19 4.11
N PRO A 216 -0.99 -14.43 3.85
CA PRO A 216 -2.39 -14.78 3.98
C PRO A 216 -2.90 -14.37 5.37
N ALA A 217 -4.10 -13.77 5.45
CA ALA A 217 -4.61 -13.24 6.72
C ALA A 217 -4.83 -14.33 7.77
N GLU A 218 -5.19 -15.53 7.29
CA GLU A 218 -5.28 -16.75 8.07
C GLU A 218 -4.04 -17.63 7.85
N GLY A 219 -3.96 -18.78 8.52
CA GLY A 219 -2.80 -19.67 8.47
C GLY A 219 -2.32 -20.11 7.07
N SER A 220 -3.17 -20.03 6.04
CA SER A 220 -2.82 -20.37 4.66
C SER A 220 -3.64 -19.61 3.61
N VAL A 221 -3.18 -19.62 2.35
CA VAL A 221 -3.92 -19.07 1.20
C VAL A 221 -5.32 -19.67 1.08
N ARG A 222 -5.49 -20.96 1.43
CA ARG A 222 -6.77 -21.65 1.37
C ARG A 222 -7.74 -21.15 2.43
N GLU A 223 -7.26 -20.98 3.65
CA GLU A 223 -8.07 -20.51 4.79
C GLU A 223 -8.41 -19.02 4.65
N SER A 224 -7.58 -18.27 3.92
CA SER A 224 -7.78 -16.84 3.66
C SER A 224 -8.61 -16.56 2.40
N LEU A 225 -9.33 -17.55 1.84
CA LEU A 225 -10.20 -17.31 0.70
C LEU A 225 -11.44 -16.51 1.14
N VAL A 226 -11.79 -15.52 0.33
CA VAL A 226 -12.98 -14.70 0.53
C VAL A 226 -14.18 -15.36 -0.15
N ASP A 227 -15.31 -15.44 0.54
CA ASP A 227 -16.56 -15.96 -0.01
C ASP A 227 -17.04 -15.06 -1.18
N PRO A 228 -17.25 -15.61 -2.40
CA PRO A 228 -17.78 -14.85 -3.52
C PRO A 228 -19.15 -14.19 -3.27
N ALA A 229 -19.92 -14.66 -2.29
CA ALA A 229 -21.20 -14.08 -1.89
C ALA A 229 -21.07 -12.93 -0.86
N SER A 230 -19.87 -12.66 -0.35
CA SER A 230 -19.63 -11.61 0.64
C SER A 230 -19.68 -10.21 0.05
N ALA A 231 -19.99 -9.22 0.90
CA ALA A 231 -20.02 -7.82 0.51
C ALA A 231 -18.61 -7.35 0.12
N GLU A 232 -17.59 -7.77 0.86
CA GLU A 232 -16.19 -7.44 0.67
C GLU A 232 -15.69 -7.93 -0.69
N TYR A 233 -16.04 -9.17 -1.09
CA TYR A 233 -15.70 -9.68 -2.42
C TYR A 233 -16.31 -8.83 -3.54
N THR A 234 -17.58 -8.42 -3.37
CA THR A 234 -18.28 -7.58 -4.33
C THR A 234 -17.60 -6.22 -4.45
N VAL A 235 -17.31 -5.55 -3.34
CA VAL A 235 -16.64 -4.25 -3.34
C VAL A 235 -15.23 -4.34 -3.93
N ALA A 236 -14.45 -5.39 -3.60
CA ALA A 236 -13.12 -5.60 -4.15
C ALA A 236 -13.15 -5.84 -5.66
N ARG A 237 -14.13 -6.60 -6.16
CA ARG A 237 -14.32 -6.81 -7.61
C ARG A 237 -14.70 -5.49 -8.30
N ASP A 238 -15.64 -4.74 -7.74
CA ASP A 238 -16.13 -3.50 -8.36
C ASP A 238 -15.03 -2.41 -8.39
N LEU A 239 -14.11 -2.43 -7.40
CA LEU A 239 -12.90 -1.61 -7.41
C LEU A 239 -12.00 -1.89 -8.63
N VAL A 240 -11.96 -3.12 -9.16
CA VAL A 240 -11.20 -3.43 -10.38
C VAL A 240 -11.72 -2.63 -11.57
N ASP A 241 -13.04 -2.56 -11.72
CA ASP A 241 -13.66 -1.84 -12.83
C ASP A 241 -13.51 -0.32 -12.65
N LEU A 242 -13.63 0.16 -11.41
CA LEU A 242 -13.38 1.56 -11.07
C LEU A 242 -11.97 2.01 -11.46
N VAL A 243 -10.94 1.25 -11.07
CA VAL A 243 -9.55 1.60 -11.40
C VAL A 243 -9.27 1.47 -12.89
N LYS A 244 -9.77 0.42 -13.56
CA LYS A 244 -9.59 0.23 -15.01
C LYS A 244 -10.25 1.32 -15.85
N SER A 245 -11.37 1.87 -15.39
CA SER A 245 -12.04 2.98 -16.08
C SER A 245 -11.33 4.32 -15.92
N GLY A 246 -10.33 4.42 -15.03
CA GLY A 246 -9.60 5.65 -14.70
C GLY A 246 -10.32 6.56 -13.72
N ALA A 247 -11.49 6.15 -13.20
CA ALA A 247 -12.24 6.86 -12.16
C ALA A 247 -11.64 6.65 -10.76
N GLY A 248 -11.01 5.50 -10.51
CA GLY A 248 -10.31 5.22 -9.23
C GLY A 248 -8.91 5.81 -9.19
N ARG A 249 -8.79 7.12 -9.03
CA ARG A 249 -7.49 7.80 -8.95
C ARG A 249 -6.88 7.65 -7.55
N ALA A 250 -5.61 7.28 -7.49
CA ALA A 250 -4.86 7.28 -6.24
C ALA A 250 -4.54 8.72 -5.79
N ALA A 251 -4.49 8.98 -4.48
CA ALA A 251 -4.14 10.28 -3.88
C ALA A 251 -2.64 10.61 -4.00
N THR A 252 -2.12 10.67 -5.23
CA THR A 252 -0.67 10.77 -5.54
C THR A 252 -0.02 12.03 -4.98
N GLU A 253 -0.78 13.09 -4.77
CA GLU A 253 -0.37 14.34 -4.13
C GLU A 253 0.06 14.16 -2.67
N THR A 254 -0.38 13.08 -2.01
CA THR A 254 0.01 12.74 -0.64
C THR A 254 1.32 11.96 -0.56
N LEU A 255 1.83 11.50 -1.71
CA LEU A 255 3.05 10.70 -1.73
C LEU A 255 4.28 11.58 -1.46
N THR A 256 5.13 11.09 -0.57
CA THR A 256 6.48 11.63 -0.39
C THR A 256 7.47 10.69 -1.07
N PRO A 257 8.58 11.19 -1.65
CA PRO A 257 9.60 10.29 -2.18
C PRO A 257 10.06 9.39 -1.02
N GLU A 258 9.87 8.08 -1.09
CA GLU A 258 10.42 7.17 -0.09
C GLU A 258 11.95 7.22 -0.19
N GLY A 259 12.66 7.14 0.94
CA GLY A 259 14.11 7.11 0.90
C GLY A 259 14.53 5.88 0.10
N GLY A 260 15.21 6.08 -1.02
CA GLY A 260 15.61 4.96 -1.86
C GLY A 260 16.50 4.02 -1.05
N ASP A 261 15.97 2.84 -0.75
CA ASP A 261 16.80 1.65 -0.57
C ASP A 261 17.45 1.39 -1.93
N GLU A 262 18.50 2.15 -2.23
CA GLU A 262 19.38 1.89 -3.35
C GLU A 262 20.12 0.60 -3.03
N ASP A 263 19.53 -0.52 -3.41
CA ASP A 263 20.12 -1.85 -3.32
C ASP A 263 21.53 -1.83 -3.92
N GLU A 264 22.49 -2.31 -3.13
CA GLU A 264 23.82 -2.67 -3.60
C GLU A 264 23.70 -3.73 -4.71
N VAL A 265 24.60 -3.62 -5.67
CA VAL A 265 24.63 -4.37 -6.92
C VAL A 265 24.81 -5.86 -6.65
N ASP A 266 23.72 -6.60 -6.44
CA ASP A 266 23.78 -8.07 -6.53
C ASP A 266 23.83 -8.42 -8.02
N ALA A 267 25.05 -8.51 -8.54
CA ALA A 267 25.37 -9.02 -9.86
C ALA A 267 25.13 -10.53 -9.88
N GLY A 268 23.84 -10.91 -9.89
CA GLY A 268 23.38 -12.29 -9.89
C GLY A 268 22.34 -12.54 -10.98
N TYR A 269 22.77 -12.42 -12.25
CA TYR A 269 22.19 -13.14 -13.38
C TYR A 269 23.32 -13.66 -14.27
#